data_AF-A0A1Q9W0Y5-F1
#
_entry.id   AF-A0A1Q9W0Y5-F1
#
_cell.length_a   1.000
_cell.length_b   1.000
_cell.length_c   1.000
_cell.angle_alpha   90.00
_cell.angle_beta   90.00
_cell.angle_gamma   90.00
#
_symmetry.space_group_name_H-M   'P 1'
#
loop_
_entity.id
_entity.type
_entity.pdbx_description
1 polymer ?
#
loop_
_entity_poly.entity_id
_entity_poly.type
_entity_poly.pdbx_seq_one_letter_code
_entity_poly.pdbx_strand_id
1 'polypeptide(L)'
;MRVRVVQLLFLALAVVATLCLAWWQWGRWSSGDGSYQNLGYALQWPIFGLFFIFAYRRYMEYERDKAAGATAPAAPDVSPDSGPREIPDDILPTRDTSAAAREYFEDDRRHQARQARGDRKSAGNNTARTD
;
A
#
# COMPACT_ATOMS: atom_id res chain seq x y z
N MET A 1 24.97 -19.52 -2.57
CA MET A 1 24.76 -20.72 -1.72
C MET A 1 24.42 -20.38 -0.27
N ARG A 2 25.16 -19.48 0.41
CA ARG A 2 24.89 -19.09 1.82
C ARG A 2 23.42 -18.67 2.07
N VAL A 3 22.84 -17.84 1.20
CA VAL A 3 21.45 -17.36 1.34
C VAL A 3 20.43 -18.52 1.34
N ARG A 4 20.61 -19.52 0.45
CA ARG A 4 19.72 -20.69 0.36
C ARG A 4 19.78 -21.56 1.61
N VAL A 5 20.98 -21.70 2.20
CA VAL A 5 21.16 -22.45 3.46
C VAL A 5 20.48 -21.73 4.62
N VAL A 6 20.61 -20.40 4.71
CA VAL A 6 19.93 -19.60 5.74
C VAL A 6 18.41 -19.70 5.59
N GLN A 7 17.87 -19.63 4.37
CA GLN A 7 16.44 -19.82 4.11
C GLN A 7 15.94 -21.21 4.53
N LEU A 8 16.70 -22.27 4.20
CA LEU A 8 16.38 -23.64 4.62
C LEU A 8 16.40 -23.81 6.14
N LEU A 9 17.41 -23.26 6.82
CA LEU A 9 17.52 -23.31 8.27
C LEU A 9 16.36 -22.54 8.93
N PHE A 10 16.05 -21.35 8.43
CA PHE A 10 14.93 -20.54 8.93
C PHE A 10 13.60 -21.27 8.74
N LEU A 11 13.38 -21.87 7.56
CA LEU A 11 12.19 -22.68 7.29
C LEU A 11 12.09 -23.87 8.22
N ALA A 12 13.17 -24.65 8.37
CA ALA A 12 13.19 -25.81 9.25
C ALA A 12 12.90 -25.41 10.70
N LEU A 13 13.48 -24.30 11.17
CA LEU A 13 13.22 -23.76 12.49
C LEU A 13 11.75 -23.36 12.67
N ALA A 14 11.16 -22.68 11.67
CA ALA A 14 9.75 -22.30 11.69
C ALA A 14 8.82 -23.52 11.74
N VAL A 15 9.08 -24.55 10.93
CA VAL A 15 8.31 -25.81 10.94
C VAL A 15 8.42 -26.49 12.31
N VAL A 16 9.63 -26.65 12.84
CA VAL A 16 9.85 -27.26 14.17
C VAL A 16 9.13 -26.47 15.25
N ALA A 17 9.20 -25.12 15.22
CA ALA A 17 8.49 -24.27 16.17
C ALA A 17 6.97 -24.50 16.11
N THR A 18 6.37 -24.58 14.92
CA THR A 18 4.94 -24.87 14.79
C THR A 18 4.55 -26.26 15.31
N LEU A 19 5.40 -27.27 15.10
CA LEU A 19 5.17 -28.62 15.62
C LEU A 19 5.33 -28.69 17.14
N CYS A 20 6.30 -27.99 17.72
CA CYS A 20 6.44 -27.86 19.17
C CYS A 20 5.22 -27.17 19.79
N LEU A 21 4.70 -26.11 19.16
CA LEU A 21 3.46 -25.45 19.59
C LEU A 21 2.26 -26.40 19.51
N ALA A 22 2.15 -27.17 18.43
CA ALA A 22 1.11 -28.18 18.26
C ALA A 22 1.15 -29.24 19.37
N TRP A 23 2.33 -29.76 19.66
CA TRP A 23 2.59 -30.73 20.72
C TRP A 23 2.21 -30.18 22.09
N TRP A 24 2.60 -28.94 22.37
CA TRP A 24 2.25 -28.28 23.62
C TRP A 24 0.73 -28.08 23.75
N GLN A 25 0.06 -27.68 22.66
CA GLN A 25 -1.40 -27.55 22.68
C GLN A 25 -2.13 -28.89 22.83
N TRP A 26 -1.59 -29.96 22.25
CA TRP A 26 -2.11 -31.30 22.46
C TRP A 26 -2.07 -31.69 23.95
N GLY A 27 -0.94 -31.46 24.62
CA GLY A 27 -0.80 -31.70 26.06
C GLY A 27 -1.77 -30.84 26.88
N ARG A 28 -2.01 -29.60 26.47
CA ARG A 28 -2.97 -28.69 27.12
C ARG A 28 -4.41 -29.18 27.02
N TRP A 29 -4.84 -29.60 25.82
CA TRP A 29 -6.17 -30.19 25.58
C TRP A 29 -6.38 -31.47 26.39
N SER A 30 -5.32 -32.28 26.54
CA SER A 30 -5.36 -33.54 27.29
C SER A 30 -5.53 -33.38 28.81
N SER A 31 -5.20 -32.20 29.36
CA SER A 31 -5.03 -31.99 30.81
C SER A 31 -6.27 -31.44 31.54
N GLY A 32 -7.47 -31.48 30.96
CA GLY A 32 -8.72 -31.30 31.73
C GLY A 32 -9.65 -30.14 31.34
N ASP A 33 -9.42 -29.45 30.21
CA ASP A 33 -10.34 -28.44 29.66
C ASP A 33 -10.38 -28.54 28.13
N GLY A 34 -10.79 -29.72 27.66
CA GLY A 34 -10.67 -30.16 26.27
C GLY A 34 -11.73 -29.56 25.35
N SER A 35 -11.80 -28.24 25.22
CA SER A 35 -12.63 -27.60 24.18
C SER A 35 -12.12 -27.98 22.78
N TYR A 36 -13.05 -28.28 21.85
CA TYR A 36 -12.74 -28.53 20.44
C TYR A 36 -11.98 -27.38 19.77
N GLN A 37 -12.05 -26.17 20.32
CA GLN A 37 -11.26 -25.01 19.86
C GLN A 37 -9.76 -25.24 20.05
N ASN A 38 -9.32 -25.77 21.20
CA ASN A 38 -7.90 -26.07 21.47
C ASN A 38 -7.37 -27.17 20.55
N LEU A 39 -8.21 -28.16 20.22
CA LEU A 39 -7.88 -29.20 19.23
C LEU A 39 -7.70 -28.59 17.83
N GLY A 40 -8.58 -27.66 17.46
CA GLY A 40 -8.46 -26.90 16.22
C GLY A 40 -7.11 -26.18 16.13
N TYR A 41 -6.68 -25.51 17.19
CA TYR A 41 -5.36 -24.88 17.24
C TYR A 41 -4.22 -25.89 17.17
N ALA A 42 -4.31 -27.01 17.90
CA ALA A 42 -3.31 -28.08 17.83
C ALA A 42 -3.14 -28.64 16.41
N LEU A 43 -4.21 -28.70 15.60
CA LEU A 43 -4.18 -29.14 14.21
C LEU A 43 -3.82 -28.01 13.22
N GLN A 44 -4.20 -26.77 13.53
CA GLN A 44 -3.89 -25.60 12.72
C GLN A 44 -2.38 -25.32 12.66
N TRP A 45 -1.66 -25.50 13.78
CA TRP A 45 -0.21 -25.29 13.81
C TRP A 45 0.57 -26.19 12.82
N PRO A 46 0.33 -27.51 12.74
CA PRO A 46 0.90 -28.37 11.71
C PRO A 46 0.54 -27.95 10.28
N ILE A 47 -0.70 -27.51 10.04
CA ILE A 47 -1.12 -27.02 8.71
C ILE A 47 -0.26 -25.82 8.29
N PHE A 48 0.02 -24.90 9.21
CA PHE A 48 0.95 -23.81 8.93
C PHE A 48 2.39 -24.30 8.67
N GLY A 49 2.85 -25.30 9.40
CA GLY A 49 4.13 -25.97 9.12
C GLY A 49 4.21 -26.51 7.69
N LEU A 50 3.18 -27.24 7.23
CA LEU A 50 3.08 -27.72 5.85
C LEU A 50 2.99 -26.56 4.85
N PHE A 51 2.22 -25.51 5.17
CA PHE A 51 2.10 -24.33 4.35
C PHE A 51 3.46 -23.65 4.12
N PHE A 52 4.31 -23.55 5.14
CA PHE A 52 5.67 -23.01 4.97
C PHE A 52 6.52 -23.86 4.03
N ILE A 53 6.45 -25.20 4.12
CA ILE A 53 7.16 -26.10 3.20
C ILE A 53 6.66 -25.91 1.76
N PHE A 54 5.34 -25.80 1.57
CA PHE A 54 4.74 -25.56 0.26
C PHE A 54 5.16 -24.20 -0.32
N ALA A 55 5.09 -23.14 0.49
CA ALA A 55 5.51 -21.80 0.10
C ALA A 55 6.99 -21.77 -0.29
N TYR A 56 7.86 -22.48 0.43
CA TYR A 56 9.27 -22.58 0.09
C TYR A 56 9.51 -23.36 -1.21
N ARG A 57 8.80 -24.48 -1.43
CA ARG A 57 8.84 -25.20 -2.71
C ARG A 57 8.45 -24.29 -3.87
N ARG A 58 7.36 -23.54 -3.71
CA ARG A 58 6.86 -22.63 -4.72
C ARG A 58 7.82 -21.45 -4.95
N TYR A 59 8.40 -20.91 -3.88
CA TYR A 59 9.46 -19.89 -3.96
C TYR A 59 10.67 -20.39 -4.76
N MET A 60 11.13 -21.63 -4.51
CA MET A 60 12.26 -22.22 -5.25
C MET A 60 11.93 -22.46 -6.73
N GLU A 61 10.68 -22.83 -7.04
CA GLU A 61 10.20 -22.93 -8.42
C GLU A 61 10.24 -21.55 -9.10
N TYR A 62 9.75 -20.50 -8.43
CA TYR A 62 9.87 -19.13 -8.92
C TYR A 62 11.31 -18.66 -9.10
N GLU A 63 12.25 -19.01 -8.20
CA GLU A 63 13.66 -18.67 -8.39
C GLU A 63 14.28 -19.38 -9.61
N ARG A 64 13.83 -20.60 -9.91
CA ARG A 64 14.27 -21.37 -11.09
C ARG A 64 13.72 -20.76 -12.38
N ASP A 65 12.42 -20.43 -12.40
CA ASP A 65 11.76 -19.84 -13.56
C ASP A 65 12.31 -18.43 -13.87
N LYS A 66 12.57 -17.63 -12.84
CA LYS A 66 13.26 -16.34 -12.97
C LYS A 66 14.67 -16.48 -13.52
N ALA A 67 15.43 -17.49 -13.08
CA ALA A 67 16.77 -17.75 -13.60
C ALA A 67 16.76 -18.23 -15.05
N ALA A 68 15.66 -18.83 -15.51
CA ALA A 68 15.46 -19.27 -16.90
C ALA A 68 14.93 -18.16 -17.83
N GLY A 69 14.76 -16.92 -17.35
CA GLY A 69 14.30 -15.79 -18.15
C GLY A 69 12.80 -15.80 -18.47
N ALA A 70 12.02 -16.70 -17.86
CA ALA A 70 10.56 -16.68 -17.99
C ALA A 70 9.98 -15.58 -17.09
N THR A 71 9.45 -14.53 -17.71
CA THR A 71 8.68 -13.46 -17.05
C THR A 71 7.61 -14.09 -16.17
N ALA A 72 7.60 -13.72 -14.89
CA ALA A 72 6.74 -14.32 -13.87
C ALA A 72 5.25 -14.28 -14.25
N PRO A 73 4.46 -15.35 -14.00
CA PRO A 73 3.01 -15.35 -14.28
C PRO A 73 2.19 -14.53 -13.27
N ALA A 74 2.84 -13.88 -12.29
CA ALA A 74 2.19 -13.07 -11.25
C ALA A 74 2.43 -11.57 -11.40
N ALA A 75 3.28 -11.14 -12.33
CA ALA A 75 3.15 -9.81 -12.88
C ALA A 75 2.00 -9.88 -13.89
N PRO A 76 1.08 -8.89 -13.96
CA PRO A 76 0.30 -8.72 -15.18
C PRO A 76 1.31 -8.76 -16.32
N ASP A 77 1.02 -9.51 -17.38
CA ASP A 77 1.74 -9.40 -18.64
C ASP A 77 1.57 -7.95 -19.13
N VAL A 78 2.42 -7.06 -18.62
CA VAL A 78 2.66 -5.77 -19.23
C VAL A 78 3.58 -6.11 -20.38
N SER A 79 2.99 -6.67 -21.43
CA SER A 79 3.60 -6.74 -22.74
C SER A 79 4.25 -5.36 -22.99
N PRO A 80 5.50 -5.28 -23.46
CA PRO A 80 6.13 -4.00 -23.76
C PRO A 80 5.40 -3.23 -24.88
N ASP A 81 4.40 -3.86 -25.50
CA ASP A 81 3.44 -3.28 -26.45
C ASP A 81 2.23 -2.58 -25.78
N SER A 82 2.10 -2.70 -24.46
CA SER A 82 1.20 -1.86 -23.67
C SER A 82 1.88 -0.51 -23.47
N GLY A 83 1.80 0.34 -24.50
CA GLY A 83 2.21 1.74 -24.42
C GLY A 83 1.57 2.47 -23.22
N PRO A 84 2.01 3.71 -22.94
CA PRO A 84 1.43 4.53 -21.88
C PRO A 84 -0.09 4.42 -21.91
N ARG A 85 -0.71 4.07 -20.78
CA ARG A 85 -2.16 3.87 -20.69
C ARG A 85 -2.83 5.22 -20.91
N GLU A 86 -3.15 5.53 -22.16
CA GLU A 86 -3.84 6.75 -22.55
C GLU A 86 -5.16 6.78 -21.80
N ILE A 87 -5.37 7.84 -21.02
CA ILE A 87 -6.64 8.09 -20.33
C ILE A 87 -7.61 8.52 -21.45
N PRO A 88 -8.73 7.81 -21.68
CA PRO A 88 -9.74 8.23 -22.65
C PRO A 88 -10.12 9.69 -22.41
N ASP A 89 -10.19 10.50 -23.47
CA ASP A 89 -10.55 11.92 -23.34
C ASP A 89 -11.95 12.13 -22.73
N ASP A 90 -12.79 11.09 -22.78
CA ASP A 90 -14.16 11.06 -22.25
C ASP A 90 -14.24 11.01 -20.71
N ILE A 91 -13.15 10.65 -20.01
CA ILE A 91 -13.14 10.64 -18.53
C ILE A 91 -12.74 12.00 -17.93
N LEU A 92 -12.20 12.91 -18.74
CA LEU A 92 -11.84 14.24 -18.27
C LEU A 92 -13.06 15.16 -18.42
N PRO A 93 -13.50 15.84 -17.35
CA PRO A 93 -14.54 16.86 -17.49
C PRO A 93 -14.05 17.94 -18.46
N THR A 94 -14.87 18.26 -19.46
CA THR A 94 -14.60 19.35 -20.40
C THR A 94 -14.30 20.61 -19.60
N ARG A 95 -13.17 21.25 -19.88
CA ARG A 95 -12.80 22.50 -19.21
C ARG A 95 -13.84 23.56 -19.57
N ASP A 96 -14.70 23.90 -18.61
CA ASP A 96 -15.64 25.00 -18.75
C ASP A 96 -14.86 26.31 -18.91
N THR A 97 -14.85 26.84 -20.14
CA THR A 97 -14.17 28.10 -20.48
C THR A 97 -15.10 29.31 -20.45
N SER A 98 -16.32 29.11 -19.93
CA SER A 98 -17.33 30.14 -19.81
C SER A 98 -16.85 31.32 -18.96
N ALA A 99 -17.40 32.51 -19.21
CA ALA A 99 -17.09 33.69 -18.41
C ALA A 99 -17.36 33.47 -16.91
N ALA A 100 -18.43 32.74 -16.59
CA ALA A 100 -18.78 32.36 -15.22
C ALA A 100 -17.72 31.48 -14.55
N ALA A 101 -17.11 30.54 -15.29
CA ALA A 101 -16.01 29.73 -14.76
C ALA A 101 -14.75 30.58 -14.50
N ARG A 102 -14.47 31.58 -15.34
CA ARG A 102 -13.31 32.47 -15.18
C ARG A 102 -13.43 33.38 -13.96
N GLU A 103 -14.63 33.90 -13.68
CA GLU A 103 -14.94 34.71 -12.50
C GLU A 103 -14.63 33.95 -11.18
N TYR A 104 -14.87 32.64 -11.14
CA TYR A 104 -14.56 31.81 -9.97
C TYR A 104 -13.05 31.59 -9.74
N PHE A 105 -12.23 31.66 -10.80
CA PHE A 105 -10.77 31.48 -10.72
C PHE A 105 -10.00 32.79 -10.51
N GLU A 106 -10.67 33.94 -10.57
CA GLU A 106 -10.04 35.24 -10.39
C GLU A 106 -9.82 35.53 -8.89
N ASP A 107 -8.56 35.46 -8.42
CA ASP A 107 -8.22 35.71 -7.01
C ASP A 107 -8.20 37.22 -6.72
N ASP A 108 -9.38 37.77 -6.45
CA ASP A 108 -9.60 39.21 -6.17
C ASP A 108 -8.94 39.72 -4.88
N ARG A 109 -8.39 38.83 -4.04
CA ARG A 109 -7.73 39.21 -2.79
C ARG A 109 -6.58 40.20 -3.01
N ARG A 110 -5.84 40.07 -4.12
CA ARG A 110 -4.74 40.98 -4.45
C ARG A 110 -5.23 42.36 -4.87
N HIS A 111 -6.34 42.46 -5.58
CA HIS A 111 -6.93 43.74 -5.99
C HIS A 111 -7.50 44.48 -4.78
N GLN A 112 -8.25 43.78 -3.92
CA GLN A 112 -8.80 44.36 -2.69
C GLN A 112 -7.69 44.86 -1.75
N ALA A 113 -6.59 44.11 -1.58
CA ALA A 113 -5.47 44.53 -0.74
C ALA A 113 -4.79 45.83 -1.23
N ARG A 114 -4.74 46.05 -2.55
CA ARG A 114 -4.21 47.28 -3.14
C ARG A 114 -5.14 48.47 -2.92
N GLN A 115 -6.44 48.28 -3.10
CA GLN A 115 -7.45 49.32 -2.85
C GLN A 115 -7.42 49.76 -1.38
N ALA A 116 -7.43 48.82 -0.45
CA ALA A 116 -7.37 49.12 0.98
C ALA A 116 -6.12 49.90 1.40
N ARG A 117 -4.97 49.70 0.72
CA ARG A 117 -3.76 50.53 0.93
C ARG A 117 -3.91 51.94 0.36
N GLY A 118 -4.54 52.07 -0.80
CA GLY A 118 -4.83 53.36 -1.44
C GLY A 118 -5.74 54.23 -0.56
N ASP A 119 -6.84 53.65 -0.08
CA ASP A 119 -7.82 54.35 0.76
C ASP A 119 -7.20 54.84 2.06
N ARG A 120 -6.36 54.01 2.69
CA ARG A 120 -5.64 54.37 3.92
C ARG A 120 -4.66 55.53 3.70
N LYS A 121 -4.01 55.59 2.53
CA LYS A 121 -3.09 56.68 2.17
C LYS A 121 -3.85 57.97 1.86
N SER A 122 -5.00 57.87 1.21
CA SER A 122 -5.87 59.02 0.92
C SER A 122 -6.46 59.61 2.21
N ALA A 123 -6.91 58.77 3.13
CA ALA A 123 -7.39 59.18 4.45
C ALA A 123 -6.31 59.91 5.27
N GLY A 124 -5.09 59.38 5.30
CA GLY A 124 -3.96 60.03 6.00
C GLY A 124 -3.51 61.35 5.38
N ASN A 125 -3.69 61.54 4.07
CA ASN A 125 -3.32 62.79 3.40
C ASN A 125 -4.38 63.88 3.61
N ASN A 126 -5.65 63.51 3.78
CA ASN A 126 -6.71 64.47 4.08
C ASN A 126 -6.64 64.99 5.52
N THR A 127 -6.28 64.15 6.50
CA THR A 127 -6.04 64.61 7.88
C THR A 127 -4.82 65.52 8.01
N ALA A 128 -3.75 65.28 7.24
CA ALA A 128 -2.57 66.15 7.25
C ALA A 128 -2.79 67.53 6.58
N ARG A 129 -3.91 67.71 5.88
CA ARG A 129 -4.25 68.97 5.17
C ARG A 129 -5.15 69.89 5.98
N THR A 130 -5.72 69.41 7.09
CA THR A 130 -6.70 70.13 7.91
C THR A 130 -6.10 70.79 9.16
N ASP A 131 -4.79 70.69 9.38
CA ASP A 131 -4.02 71.37 10.43
C ASP A 131 -3.03 72.39 9.82
#